data_AF-A0A1E3W6E4-F1
#
_entry.id   AF-A0A1E3W6E4-F1
#
_cell.length_a   1.000
_cell.length_b   1.000
_cell.length_c   1.000
_cell.angle_alpha   90.00
_cell.angle_beta   90.00
_cell.angle_gamma   90.00
#
_symmetry.space_group_name_H-M   'P 1'
#
loop_
_entity.id
_entity.type
_entity.pdbx_description
1 polymer ?
#
loop_
_entity_poly.entity_id
_entity_poly.type
_entity_poly.pdbx_seq_one_letter_code
_entity_poly.pdbx_strand_id
1 'polypeptide(L)'
;MISIHVRRLGLALAAALLLAAGPARVHAEAAPEDIAEIIAEAAQVCRTSGGKAETTAILRSDDLNGDGRADWIADFSKLQCDGAPNPACNDSGCMLQLYYWDGEAGWDLVFEDFVKSYKFSSSGETRTMHVTTSGIPCNKPIEDTCTYIYRLEKEAVDPVQ
;
A
#
# COMPACT_ATOMS: atom_id res chain seq x y z
N MET A 1 -46.62 44.06 -58.99
CA MET A 1 -45.26 44.66 -59.04
C MET A 1 -44.98 45.24 -57.66
N ILE A 2 -43.95 44.92 -56.88
CA ILE A 2 -42.68 44.19 -57.01
C ILE A 2 -42.32 43.66 -55.60
N SER A 3 -41.58 42.57 -55.59
CA SER A 3 -41.10 41.76 -54.46
C SER A 3 -39.85 42.36 -53.77
N ILE A 4 -39.51 41.90 -52.54
CA ILE A 4 -38.17 41.38 -52.09
C ILE A 4 -37.83 41.67 -50.60
N HIS A 5 -37.85 40.57 -49.81
CA HIS A 5 -36.96 40.04 -48.75
C HIS A 5 -35.96 40.90 -47.96
N VAL A 6 -35.94 40.74 -46.60
CA VAL A 6 -34.76 40.42 -45.73
C VAL A 6 -35.31 39.85 -44.39
N ARG A 7 -35.26 38.56 -44.01
CA ARG A 7 -34.22 37.62 -43.52
C ARG A 7 -33.46 37.99 -42.21
N ARG A 8 -33.54 37.06 -41.23
CA ARG A 8 -32.66 36.80 -40.04
C ARG A 8 -33.00 37.63 -38.79
N LEU A 9 -32.87 37.15 -37.55
CA LEU A 9 -32.03 36.11 -36.95
C LEU A 9 -32.83 35.30 -35.90
N GLY A 10 -32.56 34.00 -35.83
CA GLY A 10 -32.90 33.18 -34.67
C GLY A 10 -31.90 33.38 -33.53
N LEU A 11 -32.32 33.10 -32.31
CA LEU A 11 -31.44 32.80 -31.20
C LEU A 11 -32.03 31.58 -30.47
N ALA A 12 -31.47 30.40 -30.76
CA ALA A 12 -31.70 29.20 -29.96
C ALA A 12 -30.88 29.34 -28.67
N LEU A 13 -31.56 29.38 -27.52
CA LEU A 13 -30.91 29.43 -26.21
C LEU A 13 -30.47 28.00 -25.84
N ALA A 14 -29.25 27.62 -26.23
CA ALA A 14 -28.63 26.40 -25.75
C ALA A 14 -28.07 26.63 -24.33
N ALA A 15 -28.79 26.14 -23.32
CA ALA A 15 -28.30 26.10 -21.95
C ALA A 15 -27.24 24.99 -21.83
N ALA A 16 -25.96 25.37 -21.83
CA ALA A 16 -24.87 24.45 -21.55
C ALA A 16 -24.86 24.10 -20.05
N LEU A 17 -25.28 22.89 -19.69
CA LEU A 17 -24.97 22.29 -18.40
C LEU A 17 -23.47 22.00 -18.35
N LEU A 18 -22.71 22.90 -17.73
CA LEU A 18 -21.34 22.63 -17.30
C LEU A 18 -21.40 21.68 -16.09
N LEU A 19 -21.22 20.38 -16.33
CA LEU A 19 -20.87 19.45 -15.26
C LEU A 19 -19.50 19.89 -14.71
N ALA A 20 -19.51 20.52 -13.54
CA ALA A 20 -18.31 20.73 -12.75
C ALA A 20 -17.82 19.37 -12.24
N ALA A 21 -17.02 18.68 -13.04
CA ALA A 21 -16.17 17.61 -12.55
C ALA A 21 -15.09 18.26 -11.65
N GLY A 22 -15.41 18.42 -10.38
CA GLY A 22 -14.41 18.78 -9.37
C GLY A 22 -13.34 17.68 -9.31
N PRO A 23 -12.08 18.02 -9.01
CA PRO A 23 -11.06 17.01 -8.82
C PRO A 23 -11.50 16.15 -7.62
N ALA A 24 -11.69 14.84 -7.86
CA ALA A 24 -11.78 13.89 -6.76
C ALA A 24 -10.47 14.03 -5.98
N ARG A 25 -10.57 14.55 -4.74
CA ARG A 25 -9.46 14.47 -3.81
C ARG A 25 -9.29 12.99 -3.51
N VAL A 26 -8.23 12.38 -4.05
CA VAL A 26 -7.76 11.10 -3.54
C VAL A 26 -7.31 11.39 -2.11
N HIS A 27 -8.20 11.15 -1.16
CA HIS A 27 -7.82 11.11 0.24
C HIS A 27 -7.02 9.82 0.39
N ALA A 28 -5.71 9.93 0.62
CA ALA A 28 -5.00 8.83 1.22
C ALA A 28 -5.60 8.67 2.62
N GLU A 29 -6.38 7.61 2.81
CA GLU A 29 -6.97 7.32 4.11
C GLU A 29 -5.84 7.12 5.13
N ALA A 30 -6.01 7.65 6.35
CA ALA A 30 -4.95 7.63 7.36
C ALA A 30 -4.57 6.18 7.72
N ALA A 31 -3.28 5.93 7.94
CA ALA A 31 -2.80 4.62 8.34
C ALA A 31 -3.52 4.11 9.60
N PRO A 32 -3.70 2.77 9.72
CA PRO A 32 -4.23 2.15 10.92
C PRO A 32 -3.54 2.64 12.21
N GLU A 33 -4.31 2.89 13.27
CA GLU A 33 -3.78 3.39 14.55
C GLU A 33 -2.84 2.38 15.23
N ASP A 34 -3.14 1.08 15.10
CA ASP A 34 -2.32 -0.03 15.61
C ASP A 34 -0.92 -0.03 14.99
N ILE A 35 -0.79 0.25 13.68
CA ILE A 35 0.53 0.37 13.05
C ILE A 35 1.34 1.51 13.67
N ALA A 36 0.70 2.66 13.94
CA ALA A 36 1.40 3.80 14.52
C ALA A 36 1.97 3.47 15.91
N GLU A 37 1.24 2.67 16.70
CA GLU A 37 1.70 2.15 17.98
C GLU A 37 2.91 1.21 17.80
N ILE A 38 2.83 0.22 16.90
CA ILE A 38 3.92 -0.73 16.64
C ILE A 38 5.20 0.01 16.18
N ILE A 39 5.07 1.02 15.32
CA ILE A 39 6.20 1.86 14.88
C ILE A 39 6.80 2.64 16.06
N ALA A 40 5.95 3.21 16.93
CA ALA A 40 6.39 3.95 18.09
C ALA A 40 7.14 3.04 19.09
N GLU A 41 6.65 1.82 19.30
CA GLU A 41 7.29 0.80 20.13
C GLU A 41 8.65 0.39 19.57
N ALA A 42 8.75 0.04 18.29
CA ALA A 42 10.02 -0.32 17.67
C ALA A 42 11.04 0.83 17.75
N ALA A 43 10.60 2.06 17.52
CA ALA A 43 11.44 3.25 17.69
C ALA A 43 11.88 3.45 19.14
N GLN A 44 11.02 3.14 20.11
CA GLN A 44 11.34 3.22 21.52
C GLN A 44 12.39 2.18 21.93
N VAL A 45 12.25 0.93 21.47
CA VAL A 45 13.23 -0.14 21.72
C VAL A 45 14.60 0.22 21.14
N CYS A 46 14.62 0.81 19.94
CA CYS A 46 15.85 1.33 19.33
C CYS A 46 16.53 2.39 20.24
N ARG A 47 15.76 3.39 20.70
CA ARG A 47 16.27 4.46 21.58
C ARG A 47 16.79 3.93 22.90
N THR A 48 16.08 3.00 23.54
CA THR A 48 16.51 2.39 24.82
C THR A 48 17.76 1.53 24.67
N SER A 49 18.01 1.02 23.46
CA SER A 49 19.23 0.27 23.12
C SER A 49 20.42 1.18 22.77
N GLY A 50 20.25 2.51 22.90
CA GLY A 50 21.29 3.49 22.60
C GLY A 50 21.35 3.93 21.13
N GLY A 51 20.39 3.50 20.31
CA GLY A 51 20.30 3.89 18.90
C GLY A 51 19.52 5.18 18.66
N LYS A 52 19.57 5.67 17.41
CA LYS A 52 18.72 6.76 16.90
C LYS A 52 17.73 6.19 15.90
N ALA A 53 16.44 6.32 16.20
CA ALA A 53 15.37 5.76 15.39
C ALA A 53 14.91 6.74 14.30
N GLU A 54 14.87 6.31 13.05
CA GLU A 54 14.19 6.99 11.93
C GLU A 54 13.11 6.08 11.34
N THR A 55 11.86 6.52 11.41
CA THR A 55 10.67 5.71 11.08
C THR A 55 9.96 6.13 9.80
N THR A 56 10.34 7.27 9.22
CA THR A 56 9.63 7.92 8.10
C THR A 56 9.41 7.02 6.89
N ALA A 57 10.33 6.07 6.66
CA ALA A 57 10.29 5.19 5.50
C ALA A 57 9.55 3.86 5.73
N ILE A 58 9.06 3.59 6.95
CA ILE A 58 8.37 2.33 7.28
C ILE A 58 7.04 2.24 6.54
N LEU A 59 6.28 3.33 6.51
CA LEU A 59 4.95 3.35 5.89
C LEU A 59 4.97 3.93 4.50
N ARG A 60 4.25 3.27 3.61
CA ARG A 60 3.85 3.80 2.32
C ARG A 60 2.50 3.24 1.91
N SER A 61 1.79 4.01 1.09
CA SER A 61 0.50 3.62 0.54
C SER A 61 0.63 3.17 -0.91
N ASP A 62 -0.21 2.24 -1.35
CA ASP A 62 -0.30 1.71 -2.72
C ASP A 62 -1.66 1.04 -2.93
N ASP A 63 -2.19 0.93 -4.13
CA ASP A 63 -3.42 0.15 -4.42
C ASP A 63 -3.03 -1.31 -4.68
N LEU A 64 -2.99 -2.12 -3.62
CA LEU A 64 -2.43 -3.47 -3.64
C LEU A 64 -3.38 -4.49 -4.26
N ASN A 65 -4.69 -4.33 -4.04
CA ASN A 65 -5.71 -5.28 -4.48
C ASN A 65 -6.44 -4.83 -5.77
N GLY A 66 -6.14 -3.64 -6.28
CA GLY A 66 -6.69 -3.11 -7.53
C GLY A 66 -8.12 -2.57 -7.39
N ASP A 67 -8.57 -2.23 -6.19
CA ASP A 67 -9.92 -1.71 -5.95
C ASP A 67 -10.05 -0.19 -6.16
N GLY A 68 -8.94 0.48 -6.45
CA GLY A 68 -8.86 1.92 -6.68
C GLY A 68 -8.75 2.76 -5.40
N ARG A 69 -8.60 2.14 -4.23
CA ARG A 69 -8.29 2.79 -2.95
C ARG A 69 -6.83 2.51 -2.56
N ALA A 70 -6.33 3.32 -1.64
CA ALA A 70 -4.97 3.17 -1.15
C ALA A 70 -4.95 2.20 0.04
N ASP A 71 -4.15 1.15 -0.08
CA ASP A 71 -3.80 0.21 0.98
C ASP A 71 -2.50 0.64 1.66
N TRP A 72 -2.20 0.05 2.83
CA TRP A 72 -0.98 0.35 3.59
C TRP A 72 0.02 -0.80 3.59
N ILE A 73 1.30 -0.41 3.50
CA ILE A 73 2.45 -1.30 3.57
C ILE A 73 3.32 -0.80 4.71
N ALA A 74 3.48 -1.62 5.75
CA ALA A 74 4.42 -1.38 6.84
C ALA A 74 5.65 -2.27 6.67
N ASP A 75 6.73 -1.68 6.14
CA ASP A 75 8.00 -2.34 5.86
C ASP A 75 9.02 -2.01 6.95
N PHE A 76 9.09 -2.83 7.99
CA PHE A 76 9.98 -2.57 9.12
C PHE A 76 11.47 -2.76 8.80
N SER A 77 11.81 -3.30 7.62
CA SER A 77 13.20 -3.25 7.13
C SER A 77 13.68 -1.81 6.90
N LYS A 78 12.75 -0.85 6.80
CA LYS A 78 13.04 0.58 6.62
C LYS A 78 13.19 1.35 7.93
N LEU A 79 12.96 0.72 9.08
CA LEU A 79 13.33 1.31 10.37
C LEU A 79 14.85 1.41 10.44
N GLN A 80 15.38 2.63 10.44
CA GLN A 80 16.80 2.86 10.70
C GLN A 80 16.98 3.01 12.21
N CYS A 81 17.92 2.26 12.76
CA CYS A 81 18.29 2.36 14.16
C CYS A 81 19.80 2.60 14.26
N ASP A 82 20.24 3.83 14.05
CA ASP A 82 21.67 4.13 13.98
C ASP A 82 22.32 3.95 15.34
N GLY A 83 23.29 3.03 15.43
CA GLY A 83 24.00 2.71 16.68
C GLY A 83 23.46 1.51 17.46
N ALA A 84 22.38 0.87 17.00
CA ALA A 84 21.87 -0.37 17.58
C ALA A 84 21.22 -1.28 16.50
N PRO A 85 20.99 -2.58 16.76
CA PRO A 85 20.24 -3.42 15.84
C PRO A 85 18.80 -2.91 15.64
N ASN A 86 18.25 -3.08 14.43
CA ASN A 86 16.83 -2.82 14.19
C ASN A 86 15.99 -3.84 14.98
N PRO A 87 15.16 -3.40 15.94
CA PRO A 87 14.43 -4.32 16.84
C PRO A 87 13.26 -5.04 16.17
N ALA A 88 12.81 -4.58 15.00
CA ALA A 88 11.75 -5.23 14.22
C ALA A 88 12.28 -6.29 13.24
N CYS A 89 13.58 -6.62 13.35
CA CYS A 89 14.24 -7.64 12.56
C CYS A 89 14.88 -8.72 13.46
N ASN A 90 14.93 -9.93 12.93
CA ASN A 90 15.60 -11.09 13.52
C ASN A 90 16.26 -11.95 12.43
N ASP A 91 16.74 -13.13 12.79
CA ASP A 91 17.41 -14.04 11.85
C ASP A 91 16.48 -14.56 10.74
N SER A 92 15.15 -14.45 10.88
CA SER A 92 14.19 -14.80 9.83
C SER A 92 13.94 -13.67 8.84
N GLY A 93 14.22 -12.42 9.20
CA GLY A 93 13.97 -11.25 8.37
C GLY A 93 13.49 -10.05 9.19
N CYS A 94 12.83 -9.11 8.52
CA CYS A 94 12.16 -7.99 9.16
C CYS A 94 10.64 -8.14 8.99
N MET A 95 9.89 -7.63 9.95
CA MET A 95 8.43 -7.65 9.88
C MET A 95 7.93 -6.88 8.65
N LEU A 96 7.02 -7.50 7.89
CA LEU A 96 6.26 -6.89 6.82
C LEU A 96 4.78 -7.09 7.12
N GLN A 97 4.02 -6.01 7.11
CA GLN A 97 2.56 -6.07 7.21
C GLN A 97 1.91 -5.38 6.00
N LEU A 98 0.83 -5.96 5.49
CA LEU A 98 -0.03 -5.38 4.45
C LEU A 98 -1.44 -5.24 4.99
N TYR A 99 -2.03 -4.07 4.77
CA TYR A 99 -3.37 -3.74 5.24
C TYR A 99 -4.23 -3.30 4.07
N TYR A 100 -5.37 -3.94 3.89
CA TYR A 100 -6.38 -3.52 2.92
C TYR A 100 -7.38 -2.58 3.55
N TRP A 101 -7.84 -1.60 2.77
CA TRP A 101 -8.98 -0.77 3.17
C TRP A 101 -10.26 -1.62 3.24
N ASP A 102 -11.00 -1.54 4.35
CA ASP A 102 -12.21 -2.35 4.55
C ASP A 102 -13.45 -1.83 3.79
N GLY A 103 -13.34 -0.67 3.13
CA GLY A 103 -14.42 -0.02 2.40
C GLY A 103 -15.15 1.08 3.19
N GLU A 104 -14.97 1.17 4.51
CA GLU A 104 -15.68 2.08 5.41
C GLU A 104 -14.76 3.03 6.17
N ALA A 105 -14.12 2.56 7.23
CA ALA A 105 -13.36 3.37 8.19
C ALA A 105 -12.19 2.61 8.82
N GLY A 106 -12.01 1.33 8.48
CA GLY A 106 -11.06 0.44 9.09
C GLY A 106 -10.16 -0.25 8.07
N TRP A 107 -9.39 -1.20 8.58
CA TRP A 107 -8.31 -1.83 7.86
C TRP A 107 -8.20 -3.29 8.24
N ASP A 108 -8.08 -4.15 7.24
CA ASP A 108 -7.85 -5.58 7.42
C ASP A 108 -6.35 -5.88 7.28
N LEU A 109 -5.73 -6.45 8.31
CA LEU A 109 -4.38 -7.01 8.23
C LEU A 109 -4.44 -8.29 7.40
N VAL A 110 -4.01 -8.23 6.15
CA VAL A 110 -4.11 -9.34 5.18
C VAL A 110 -2.82 -10.12 5.01
N PHE A 111 -1.70 -9.58 5.48
CA PHE A 111 -0.42 -10.26 5.48
C PHE A 111 0.44 -9.78 6.64
N GLU A 112 1.03 -10.71 7.38
CA GLU A 112 2.06 -10.44 8.40
C GLU A 112 3.07 -11.58 8.38
N ASP A 113 4.35 -11.27 8.18
CA ASP A 113 5.44 -12.24 8.33
C ASP A 113 6.80 -11.56 8.53
N PHE A 114 7.81 -12.32 8.98
CA PHE A 114 9.21 -11.93 8.94
C PHE A 114 9.84 -12.35 7.61
N VAL A 115 10.16 -11.35 6.78
CA VAL A 115 10.64 -11.57 5.41
C VAL A 115 12.07 -11.03 5.23
N LYS A 116 12.87 -11.73 4.44
CA LYS A 116 14.20 -11.26 4.02
C LYS A 116 14.10 -10.18 2.94
N SER A 117 13.13 -10.32 2.05
CA SER A 117 12.78 -9.30 1.04
C SER A 117 11.42 -9.59 0.44
N TYR A 118 10.85 -8.60 -0.25
CA TYR A 118 9.65 -8.78 -1.05
C TYR A 118 9.70 -7.92 -2.31
N LYS A 119 8.90 -8.29 -3.31
CA LYS A 119 8.72 -7.53 -4.55
C LYS A 119 7.31 -7.69 -5.10
N PHE A 120 6.68 -6.58 -5.45
CA PHE A 120 5.42 -6.59 -6.18
C PHE A 120 5.66 -6.71 -7.70
N SER A 121 4.79 -7.45 -8.36
CA SER A 121 4.74 -7.62 -9.82
C SER A 121 3.29 -7.55 -10.30
N SER A 122 3.07 -7.09 -11.53
CA SER A 122 1.75 -7.05 -12.15
C SER A 122 1.79 -7.63 -13.56
N SER A 123 0.74 -8.34 -13.95
CA SER A 123 0.53 -8.87 -15.30
C SER A 123 -0.95 -8.81 -15.64
N GLY A 124 -1.35 -7.83 -16.46
CA GLY A 124 -2.76 -7.51 -16.65
C GLY A 124 -3.38 -7.02 -15.34
N GLU A 125 -4.55 -7.55 -14.99
CA GLU A 125 -5.25 -7.24 -13.72
C GLU A 125 -4.69 -8.04 -12.54
N THR A 126 -3.85 -9.04 -12.78
CA THR A 126 -3.23 -9.81 -11.70
C THR A 126 -2.08 -9.03 -11.08
N ARG A 127 -2.12 -8.84 -9.76
CA ARG A 127 -1.01 -8.36 -8.95
C ARG A 127 -0.51 -9.47 -8.02
N THR A 128 0.81 -9.62 -7.92
CA THR A 128 1.45 -10.61 -7.06
C THR A 128 2.51 -9.99 -6.17
N MET A 129 2.74 -10.62 -5.02
CA MET A 129 3.86 -10.34 -4.14
C MET A 129 4.78 -11.57 -4.10
N HIS A 130 6.04 -11.39 -4.49
CA HIS A 130 7.09 -12.38 -4.32
C HIS A 130 7.77 -12.10 -2.99
N VAL A 131 7.71 -13.05 -2.06
CA VAL A 131 8.31 -12.94 -0.73
C VAL A 131 9.47 -13.91 -0.62
N THR A 132 10.63 -13.43 -0.18
CA THR A 132 11.75 -14.29 0.20
C THR A 132 11.81 -14.35 1.72
N THR A 133 11.79 -15.56 2.28
CA THR A 133 11.90 -15.82 3.73
C THR A 133 13.22 -16.54 4.05
N SER A 134 13.50 -16.75 5.34
CA SER A 134 14.55 -17.69 5.78
C SER A 134 14.23 -19.13 5.35
N GLY A 135 15.17 -20.06 5.53
CA GLY A 135 14.96 -21.46 5.13
C GLY A 135 14.01 -22.25 6.04
N ILE A 136 13.72 -21.76 7.25
CA ILE A 136 12.91 -22.50 8.24
C ILE A 136 11.50 -22.84 7.72
N PRO A 137 10.72 -21.90 7.14
CA PRO A 137 9.39 -22.19 6.60
C PRO A 137 9.36 -23.24 5.48
N CYS A 138 10.48 -23.47 4.80
CA CYS A 138 10.62 -24.46 3.73
C CYS A 138 11.55 -25.62 4.10
N ASN A 139 11.71 -25.90 5.40
CA ASN A 139 12.45 -27.05 5.93
C ASN A 139 13.92 -27.09 5.46
N LYS A 140 14.58 -25.92 5.44
CA LYS A 140 16.00 -25.71 5.17
C LYS A 140 16.69 -25.02 6.36
N PRO A 141 18.03 -25.01 6.45
CA PRO A 141 18.77 -24.21 7.42
C PRO A 141 18.38 -22.72 7.40
N ILE A 142 18.57 -22.01 8.52
CA ILE A 142 18.11 -20.62 8.65
C ILE A 142 18.86 -19.65 7.72
N GLU A 143 20.09 -19.99 7.35
CA GLU A 143 20.94 -19.27 6.41
C GLU A 143 20.51 -19.43 4.94
N ASP A 144 19.70 -20.45 4.63
CA ASP A 144 19.11 -20.62 3.31
C ASP A 144 17.87 -19.72 3.15
N THR A 145 17.35 -19.66 1.92
CA THR A 145 16.13 -18.92 1.60
C THR A 145 15.16 -19.75 0.78
N CYS A 146 13.88 -19.41 0.88
CA CYS A 146 12.83 -19.80 -0.06
C CYS A 146 12.05 -18.59 -0.54
N THR A 147 11.40 -18.76 -1.70
CA THR A 147 10.52 -17.76 -2.27
C THR A 147 9.11 -18.31 -2.32
N TYR A 148 8.16 -17.53 -1.80
CA TYR A 148 6.73 -17.74 -1.94
C TYR A 148 6.17 -16.66 -2.85
N ILE A 149 5.16 -17.02 -3.65
CA ILE A 149 4.44 -16.06 -4.49
C ILE A 149 3.03 -16.00 -3.93
N TYR A 150 2.56 -14.80 -3.65
CA TYR A 150 1.19 -14.54 -3.27
C TYR A 150 0.51 -13.76 -4.37
N ARG A 151 -0.77 -14.03 -4.59
CA ARG A 151 -1.67 -13.21 -5.37
C ARG A 151 -2.36 -12.23 -4.44
N LEU A 152 -2.37 -10.97 -4.83
CA LEU A 152 -3.10 -9.92 -4.11
C LEU A 152 -4.50 -9.89 -4.72
N GLU A 153 -5.40 -10.67 -4.13
CA GLU A 153 -6.81 -10.69 -4.51
C GLU A 153 -7.54 -9.53 -3.84
N LYS A 154 -8.77 -9.27 -4.28
CA LYS A 154 -9.58 -8.15 -3.79
C LYS A 154 -9.72 -8.13 -2.26
N GLU A 155 -9.92 -9.29 -1.65
CA GLU A 155 -10.25 -9.40 -0.21
C GLU A 155 -9.16 -10.16 0.58
N ALA A 156 -8.12 -10.69 -0.08
CA ALA A 156 -7.15 -11.56 0.56
C ALA A 156 -5.79 -11.59 -0.14
N VAL A 157 -4.79 -12.14 0.55
CA VAL A 157 -3.46 -12.46 0.01
C VAL A 157 -3.31 -13.98 -0.07
N ASP A 158 -3.45 -14.53 -1.27
CA ASP A 158 -3.52 -15.98 -1.47
C ASP A 158 -2.18 -16.57 -1.96
N PRO A 159 -1.66 -17.63 -1.34
CA PRO A 159 -0.45 -18.28 -1.83
C PRO A 159 -0.70 -18.95 -3.19
N VAL A 160 0.20 -18.71 -4.14
CA VAL A 160 0.24 -19.42 -5.43
C VAL A 160 0.96 -20.75 -5.20
N GLN A 161 0.21 -21.85 -5.30
CA GLN A 161 0.73 -23.23 -5.20
C GLN A 161 1.66 -23.58 -6.37
#